data_AF-A0A9W6CWP8-F1
#
_entry.id   AF-A0A9W6CWP8-F1
#
_cell.length_a   1.000
_cell.length_b   1.000
_cell.length_c   1.000
_cell.angle_alpha   90.00
_cell.angle_beta   90.00
_cell.angle_gamma   90.00
#
_symmetry.space_group_name_H-M   'P 1'
#
loop_
_entity.id
_entity.type
_entity.pdbx_description
1 polymer ?
#
loop_
_entity_poly.entity_id
_entity_poly.type
_entity_poly.pdbx_seq_one_letter_code
_entity_poly.pdbx_strand_id
1 'polypeptide(L)'
;MNYWRVASYGYPNPFDGPKPKLTWDLLLSFEENQSYNKVKAQWGESATNRMTPHAVESRKSSFEEFGLLYVESGSDLINITPGGRQLIEAGLSGDEETFAWVGLSLLARFPLAGPPRSRRTANEEVGFPIYGFLMTALCELDDYLWFAELLQVISAVTTTHGARTAVELVSSSRVKPESYPALRELPDIKGAAYNSMNQILNHVGLAGLTLASEREVSPYSGEPSRRDVVRASYREMLRLVTGTRAALNPSDDCAPTGQFIDRLASVPGFTDEVDYFEYLGAAVPPIGQARSALAAELPEVLFGDESVSVLTEQVHYERTHGGVRGDLSLLCRLSRNQRLVLSHDREWTYRVRDKIRNDSGGVDLSLARSKPLIDLEYVIPYFSDEVSDA
;
A
#
# COMPACT_ATOMS: atom_id res chain seq x y z
N MET A 1 19.78 -10.58 -13.41
CA MET A 1 19.43 -10.12 -12.05
C MET A 1 18.04 -9.55 -12.11
N ASN A 2 17.14 -10.05 -11.26
CA ASN A 2 15.73 -9.70 -11.29
C ASN A 2 15.50 -8.58 -10.27
N TYR A 3 14.92 -7.47 -10.74
CA TYR A 3 14.39 -6.37 -9.94
C TYR A 3 13.03 -5.99 -10.54
N TRP A 4 12.16 -5.38 -9.77
CA TRP A 4 10.86 -4.94 -10.27
C TRP A 4 11.02 -3.89 -11.36
N ARG A 5 10.53 -4.21 -12.55
CA ARG A 5 10.45 -3.28 -13.67
C ARG A 5 9.03 -2.78 -13.78
N VAL A 6 8.88 -1.48 -13.67
CA VAL A 6 7.60 -0.78 -13.73
C VAL A 6 7.64 0.30 -14.78
N ALA A 7 6.48 0.83 -15.15
CA ALA A 7 6.38 1.95 -16.05
C ALA A 7 7.19 3.15 -15.53
N SER A 8 7.75 3.94 -16.45
CA SER A 8 8.76 4.95 -16.14
C SER A 8 8.19 6.31 -15.76
N TYR A 9 6.87 6.49 -15.82
CA TYR A 9 6.21 7.77 -15.58
C TYR A 9 5.40 7.74 -14.29
N GLY A 10 5.47 8.85 -13.56
CA GLY A 10 4.81 8.98 -12.27
C GLY A 10 3.29 8.97 -12.36
N TYR A 11 2.68 8.79 -11.20
CA TYR A 11 1.23 8.64 -11.04
C TYR A 11 0.45 9.91 -11.47
N PRO A 12 -0.71 9.77 -12.17
CA PRO A 12 -1.59 10.91 -12.45
C PRO A 12 -2.21 11.44 -11.17
N ASN A 13 -1.88 12.66 -10.74
CA ASN A 13 -2.41 13.25 -9.51
C ASN A 13 -2.79 14.73 -9.75
N PRO A 14 -4.06 15.14 -9.54
CA PRO A 14 -4.50 16.53 -9.70
C PRO A 14 -4.12 17.46 -8.53
N PHE A 15 -3.76 16.91 -7.38
CA PHE A 15 -3.55 17.63 -6.12
C PHE A 15 -2.11 18.10 -5.90
N ASP A 16 -1.14 17.60 -6.68
CA ASP A 16 0.27 17.92 -6.46
C ASP A 16 1.04 18.22 -7.75
N GLY A 17 1.91 19.24 -7.68
CA GLY A 17 2.95 19.59 -8.64
C GLY A 17 2.53 19.82 -10.11
N PRO A 18 3.40 20.43 -10.93
CA PRO A 18 3.12 20.58 -12.36
C PRO A 18 3.26 19.26 -13.13
N LYS A 19 4.13 18.34 -12.69
CA LYS A 19 4.38 17.07 -13.39
C LYS A 19 3.27 16.02 -13.19
N PRO A 20 2.80 15.75 -11.96
CA PRO A 20 1.67 14.83 -11.76
C PRO A 20 0.39 15.38 -12.39
N LYS A 21 0.17 16.70 -12.30
CA LYS A 21 -0.93 17.37 -13.00
C LYS A 21 -0.88 17.22 -14.52
N LEU A 22 0.30 17.35 -15.14
CA LEU A 22 0.44 17.10 -16.58
C LEU A 22 0.07 15.65 -16.96
N THR A 23 0.42 14.67 -16.12
CA THR A 23 0.03 13.27 -16.33
C THR A 23 -1.47 13.06 -16.08
N TRP A 24 -2.06 13.77 -15.12
CA TRP A 24 -3.51 13.82 -14.88
C TRP A 24 -4.28 14.40 -16.07
N ASP A 25 -3.85 15.54 -16.60
CA ASP A 25 -4.48 16.18 -17.77
C ASP A 25 -4.44 15.24 -19.00
N LEU A 26 -3.37 14.45 -19.14
CA LEU A 26 -3.31 13.42 -20.17
C LEU A 26 -4.34 12.31 -19.92
N LEU A 27 -4.48 11.81 -18.68
CA LEU A 27 -5.51 10.82 -18.34
C LEU A 27 -6.92 11.32 -18.69
N LEU A 28 -7.24 12.58 -18.38
CA LEU A 28 -8.53 13.17 -18.77
C LEU A 28 -8.71 13.20 -20.30
N SER A 29 -7.65 13.45 -21.06
CA SER A 29 -7.74 13.38 -22.52
C SER A 29 -8.05 11.97 -23.04
N PHE A 30 -7.63 10.91 -22.34
CA PHE A 30 -8.03 9.54 -22.66
C PHE A 30 -9.51 9.29 -22.33
N GLU A 31 -10.05 9.87 -21.26
CA GLU A 31 -11.47 9.77 -20.93
C GLU A 31 -12.35 10.47 -21.96
N GLU A 32 -11.93 11.66 -22.41
CA GLU A 32 -12.67 12.49 -23.37
C GLU A 32 -12.65 11.94 -24.80
N ASN A 33 -11.78 10.97 -25.10
CA ASN A 33 -11.57 10.45 -26.45
C ASN A 33 -11.74 8.93 -26.51
N GLN A 34 -12.44 8.45 -27.53
CA GLN A 34 -12.53 7.00 -27.80
C GLN A 34 -11.33 6.45 -28.59
N SER A 35 -10.55 7.32 -29.25
CA SER A 35 -9.46 6.93 -30.15
C SER A 35 -8.10 7.31 -29.59
N TYR A 36 -7.22 6.32 -29.42
CA TYR A 36 -5.87 6.52 -28.93
C TYR A 36 -5.00 7.36 -29.89
N ASN A 37 -5.18 7.19 -31.20
CA ASN A 37 -4.51 7.99 -32.21
C ASN A 37 -4.91 9.47 -32.14
N LYS A 38 -6.17 9.78 -31.81
CA LYS A 38 -6.62 11.17 -31.60
C LYS A 38 -5.91 11.80 -30.40
N VAL A 39 -5.79 11.09 -29.29
CA VAL A 39 -5.04 11.59 -28.11
C VAL A 39 -3.59 11.88 -28.47
N LYS A 40 -2.91 10.98 -29.18
CA LYS A 40 -1.53 11.21 -29.65
C LYS A 40 -1.40 12.45 -30.53
N ALA A 41 -2.34 12.67 -31.45
CA ALA A 41 -2.35 13.85 -32.32
C ALA A 41 -2.57 15.14 -31.53
N GLN A 42 -3.60 15.18 -30.67
CA GLN A 42 -3.94 16.33 -29.81
C GLN A 42 -2.74 16.79 -28.98
N TRP A 43 -2.05 15.86 -28.32
CA TRP A 43 -0.88 16.18 -27.50
C TRP A 43 0.39 16.46 -28.32
N GLY A 44 0.48 15.93 -29.54
CA GLY A 44 1.57 16.24 -30.48
C GLY A 44 1.48 17.64 -31.08
N GLU A 45 0.27 18.19 -31.19
CA GLU A 45 -0.05 19.51 -31.77
C GLU A 45 -0.25 20.61 -30.72
N SER A 46 -0.39 20.25 -29.44
CA SER A 46 -0.53 21.19 -28.32
C SER A 46 0.64 22.19 -28.24
N ALA A 47 0.32 23.48 -28.14
CA ALA A 47 1.31 24.56 -28.07
C ALA A 47 1.93 24.74 -26.68
N THR A 48 1.20 24.38 -25.63
CA THR A 48 1.59 24.60 -24.22
C THR A 48 2.11 23.34 -23.55
N ASN A 49 1.60 22.17 -23.93
CA ASN A 49 1.86 20.90 -23.26
C ASN A 49 2.27 19.80 -24.26
N ARG A 50 3.07 20.17 -25.27
CA ARG A 50 3.44 19.27 -26.36
C ARG A 50 4.12 17.99 -25.85
N MET A 51 3.57 16.83 -26.20
CA MET A 51 4.19 15.53 -25.94
C MET A 51 4.48 14.79 -27.25
N THR A 52 5.60 14.09 -27.29
CA THR A 52 5.88 13.18 -28.41
C THR A 52 4.94 11.96 -28.33
N PRO A 53 4.59 11.34 -29.47
CA PRO A 53 3.77 10.12 -29.46
C PRO A 53 4.34 9.01 -28.56
N HIS A 54 5.66 8.88 -28.49
CA HIS A 54 6.34 7.94 -27.58
C HIS A 54 6.11 8.27 -26.09
N ALA A 55 6.10 9.55 -25.73
CA ALA A 55 5.84 9.97 -24.35
C ALA A 55 4.38 9.74 -23.94
N VAL A 56 3.43 9.86 -24.88
CA VAL A 56 2.03 9.48 -24.69
C VAL A 56 1.89 7.97 -24.50
N GLU A 57 2.54 7.17 -25.36
CA GLU A 57 2.56 5.70 -25.26
C GLU A 57 3.11 5.22 -23.90
N SER A 58 4.20 5.81 -23.44
CA SER A 58 4.81 5.39 -22.18
C SER A 58 3.95 5.73 -20.96
N ARG A 59 3.17 6.83 -21.01
CA ARG A 59 2.19 7.17 -19.98
C ARG A 59 0.94 6.29 -20.07
N LYS A 60 0.47 5.95 -21.27
CA LYS A 60 -0.57 4.93 -21.47
C LYS A 60 -0.18 3.63 -20.77
N SER A 61 1.04 3.14 -20.97
CA SER A 61 1.54 1.94 -20.29
C SER A 61 1.54 2.08 -18.77
N SER A 62 1.73 3.30 -18.24
CA SER A 62 1.62 3.57 -16.80
C SER A 62 0.17 3.50 -16.34
N PHE A 63 -0.78 4.08 -17.09
CA PHE A 63 -2.21 4.01 -16.77
C PHE A 63 -2.75 2.57 -16.84
N GLU A 64 -2.24 1.78 -17.77
CA GLU A 64 -2.49 0.34 -17.88
C GLU A 64 -1.98 -0.42 -16.66
N GLU A 65 -0.76 -0.14 -16.22
CA GLU A 65 -0.18 -0.71 -14.99
C GLU A 65 -0.96 -0.31 -13.73
N PHE A 66 -1.52 0.90 -13.68
CA PHE A 66 -2.32 1.40 -12.57
C PHE A 66 -3.78 0.90 -12.62
N GLY A 67 -4.18 0.20 -13.67
CA GLY A 67 -5.56 -0.27 -13.84
C GLY A 67 -6.57 0.83 -14.14
N LEU A 68 -6.14 1.99 -14.64
CA LEU A 68 -7.03 3.14 -14.90
C LEU A 68 -7.72 3.05 -16.26
N LEU A 69 -6.99 2.54 -17.25
CA LEU A 69 -7.49 2.33 -18.61
C LEU A 69 -6.66 1.26 -19.31
N TYR A 70 -7.12 0.81 -20.46
CA TYR A 70 -6.31 0.04 -21.39
C TYR A 70 -6.69 0.32 -22.84
N VAL A 71 -5.73 0.06 -23.74
CA VAL A 71 -5.94 0.00 -25.18
C VAL A 71 -5.48 -1.37 -25.63
N GLU A 72 -6.40 -2.22 -26.05
CA GLU A 72 -6.09 -3.60 -26.47
C GLU A 72 -5.04 -3.64 -27.58
N SER A 73 -4.18 -4.66 -27.54
CA SER A 73 -3.14 -4.85 -28.54
C SER A 73 -3.71 -4.94 -29.96
N GLY A 74 -3.34 -3.98 -30.81
CA GLY A 74 -3.84 -3.89 -32.20
C GLY A 74 -5.16 -3.13 -32.35
N SER A 75 -5.70 -2.57 -31.26
CA SER A 75 -6.86 -1.68 -31.25
C SER A 75 -6.44 -0.21 -31.19
N ASP A 76 -7.39 0.67 -31.53
CA ASP A 76 -7.31 2.11 -31.28
C ASP A 76 -8.35 2.57 -30.24
N LEU A 77 -9.17 1.64 -29.74
CA LEU A 77 -10.23 1.93 -28.79
C LEU A 77 -9.64 2.08 -27.37
N ILE A 78 -9.96 3.21 -26.74
CA ILE A 78 -9.65 3.45 -25.34
C ILE A 78 -10.76 2.88 -24.47
N ASN A 79 -10.40 2.03 -23.51
CA ASN A 79 -11.30 1.50 -22.49
C ASN A 79 -10.92 2.07 -21.12
N ILE A 80 -11.73 2.99 -20.57
CA ILE A 80 -11.60 3.43 -19.17
C ILE A 80 -12.23 2.37 -18.27
N THR A 81 -11.46 1.87 -17.32
CA THR A 81 -11.91 0.82 -16.40
C THR A 81 -12.90 1.38 -15.37
N PRO A 82 -13.71 0.54 -14.71
CA PRO A 82 -14.58 1.00 -13.61
C PRO A 82 -13.82 1.75 -12.51
N GLY A 83 -12.68 1.22 -12.06
CA GLY A 83 -11.82 1.86 -11.07
C GLY A 83 -11.19 3.16 -11.58
N GLY A 84 -10.81 3.21 -12.86
CA GLY A 84 -10.33 4.43 -13.52
C GLY A 84 -11.37 5.54 -13.50
N ARG A 85 -12.65 5.22 -13.78
CA ARG A 85 -13.75 6.20 -13.67
C ARG A 85 -13.93 6.71 -12.25
N GLN A 86 -13.94 5.81 -11.25
CA GLN A 86 -14.05 6.21 -9.84
C GLN A 86 -12.92 7.16 -9.42
N LEU A 87 -11.68 6.88 -9.86
CA LEU A 87 -10.52 7.73 -9.58
C LEU A 87 -10.63 9.09 -10.28
N ILE A 88 -11.07 9.10 -11.54
CA ILE A 88 -11.30 10.33 -12.30
C ILE A 88 -12.37 11.20 -11.63
N GLU A 89 -13.52 10.61 -11.30
CA GLU A 89 -14.63 11.27 -10.61
C GLU A 89 -14.18 11.91 -9.29
N ALA A 90 -13.42 11.17 -8.47
CA ALA A 90 -12.89 11.69 -7.21
C ALA A 90 -11.90 12.84 -7.41
N GLY A 91 -11.02 12.74 -8.41
CA GLY A 91 -10.07 13.81 -8.73
C GLY A 91 -10.76 15.07 -9.27
N LEU A 92 -11.81 14.92 -10.07
CA LEU A 92 -12.61 16.04 -10.57
C LEU A 92 -13.47 16.70 -9.48
N SER A 93 -13.97 15.93 -8.52
CA SER A 93 -14.74 16.46 -7.38
C SER A 93 -13.85 17.06 -6.28
N GLY A 94 -12.53 16.89 -6.37
CA GLY A 94 -11.59 17.31 -5.35
C GLY A 94 -11.62 16.44 -4.08
N ASP A 95 -12.16 15.22 -4.17
CA ASP A 95 -12.21 14.26 -3.06
C ASP A 95 -10.89 13.48 -2.96
N GLU A 96 -9.95 14.07 -2.23
CA GLU A 96 -8.60 13.54 -2.03
C GLU A 96 -8.61 12.16 -1.33
N GLU A 97 -9.55 11.93 -0.40
CA GLU A 97 -9.65 10.66 0.34
C GLU A 97 -10.11 9.53 -0.57
N THR A 98 -11.20 9.73 -1.31
CA THR A 98 -11.69 8.73 -2.27
C THR A 98 -10.67 8.49 -3.38
N PHE A 99 -10.02 9.55 -3.87
CA PHE A 99 -8.97 9.45 -4.86
C PHE A 99 -7.83 8.53 -4.39
N ALA A 100 -7.32 8.77 -3.18
CA ALA A 100 -6.25 7.98 -2.61
C ALA A 100 -6.67 6.52 -2.37
N TRP A 101 -7.89 6.32 -1.86
CA TRP A 101 -8.43 4.99 -1.58
C TRP A 101 -8.53 4.13 -2.84
N VAL A 102 -9.11 4.70 -3.91
CA VAL A 102 -9.23 4.01 -5.21
C VAL A 102 -7.85 3.74 -5.78
N GLY A 103 -6.96 4.74 -5.79
CA GLY A 103 -5.62 4.60 -6.38
C GLY A 103 -4.77 3.52 -5.71
N LEU A 104 -4.72 3.49 -4.38
CA LEU A 104 -3.99 2.45 -3.64
C LEU A 104 -4.61 1.06 -3.85
N SER A 105 -5.95 0.96 -3.84
CA SER A 105 -6.66 -0.30 -4.03
C SER A 105 -6.42 -0.92 -5.41
N LEU A 106 -6.34 -0.10 -6.47
CA LEU A 106 -6.02 -0.57 -7.81
C LEU A 106 -4.56 -1.01 -7.91
N LEU A 107 -3.62 -0.21 -7.40
CA LEU A 107 -2.20 -0.54 -7.39
C LEU A 107 -1.94 -1.87 -6.68
N ALA A 108 -2.61 -2.14 -5.55
CA ALA A 108 -2.46 -3.37 -4.79
C ALA A 108 -2.72 -4.66 -5.60
N ARG A 109 -3.44 -4.57 -6.73
CA ARG A 109 -3.77 -5.71 -7.59
C ARG A 109 -2.70 -6.03 -8.64
N PHE A 110 -1.76 -5.12 -8.91
CA PHE A 110 -0.83 -5.24 -10.02
C PHE A 110 0.18 -6.39 -9.85
N PRO A 111 0.19 -7.40 -10.75
CA PRO A 111 1.16 -8.49 -10.71
C PRO A 111 2.47 -8.17 -11.43
N LEU A 112 3.57 -8.72 -10.90
CA LEU A 112 4.92 -8.57 -11.46
C LEU A 112 5.06 -9.01 -12.93
N ALA A 113 4.26 -9.97 -13.42
CA ALA A 113 4.37 -10.44 -14.81
C ALA A 113 3.78 -9.48 -15.85
N GLY A 114 2.89 -8.58 -15.45
CA GLY A 114 2.14 -7.76 -16.40
C GLY A 114 1.15 -8.58 -17.26
N PRO A 115 0.65 -8.02 -18.37
CA PRO A 115 -0.37 -8.67 -19.20
C PRO A 115 0.19 -9.87 -20.01
N PRO A 116 -0.63 -10.90 -20.33
CA PRO A 116 -0.19 -12.16 -20.93
C PRO A 116 0.58 -12.07 -22.28
N ARG A 117 0.45 -10.96 -23.02
CA ARG A 117 1.10 -10.75 -24.34
C ARG A 117 2.31 -9.81 -24.30
N SER A 118 2.68 -9.34 -23.12
CA SER A 118 3.89 -8.51 -22.92
C SER A 118 5.14 -9.30 -23.34
N ARG A 119 5.85 -8.83 -24.38
CA ARG A 119 7.05 -9.47 -24.97
C ARG A 119 8.29 -9.53 -24.04
N ARG A 120 8.14 -9.31 -22.74
CA ARG A 120 9.26 -9.13 -21.78
C ARG A 120 9.00 -9.75 -20.41
N THR A 121 8.50 -10.97 -20.30
CA THR A 121 8.49 -11.65 -18.99
C THR A 121 9.86 -12.24 -18.69
N ALA A 122 10.74 -11.44 -18.07
CA ALA A 122 11.99 -11.89 -17.46
C ALA A 122 11.79 -12.52 -16.06
N ASN A 123 10.55 -12.53 -15.56
CA ASN A 123 10.21 -13.00 -14.23
C ASN A 123 9.35 -14.26 -14.36
N GLU A 124 9.83 -15.37 -13.79
CA GLU A 124 9.23 -16.71 -13.91
C GLU A 124 8.00 -16.90 -13.00
N GLU A 125 7.79 -16.01 -12.02
CA GLU A 125 6.65 -16.06 -11.10
C GLU A 125 5.58 -15.03 -11.44
N VAL A 126 4.44 -15.55 -11.92
CA VAL A 126 3.45 -14.80 -12.68
C VAL A 126 2.54 -13.91 -11.81
N GLY A 127 2.42 -14.20 -10.50
CA GLY A 127 1.32 -13.69 -9.68
C GLY A 127 1.70 -12.87 -8.44
N PHE A 128 2.93 -12.34 -8.32
CA PHE A 128 3.32 -11.59 -7.12
C PHE A 128 2.90 -10.11 -7.17
N PRO A 129 2.10 -9.60 -6.21
CA PRO A 129 1.59 -8.23 -6.23
C PRO A 129 2.61 -7.24 -5.63
N ILE A 130 3.42 -6.60 -6.47
CA ILE A 130 4.57 -5.79 -5.99
C ILE A 130 4.16 -4.56 -5.17
N TYR A 131 3.11 -3.84 -5.57
CA TYR A 131 2.63 -2.67 -4.85
C TYR A 131 1.93 -3.06 -3.55
N GLY A 132 1.12 -4.13 -3.59
CA GLY A 132 0.52 -4.70 -2.38
C GLY A 132 1.58 -5.14 -1.38
N PHE A 133 2.67 -5.75 -1.85
CA PHE A 133 3.81 -6.10 -1.00
C PHE A 133 4.51 -4.86 -0.44
N LEU A 134 4.77 -3.83 -1.24
CA LEU A 134 5.40 -2.62 -0.72
C LEU A 134 4.53 -1.93 0.35
N MET A 135 3.22 -1.80 0.13
CA MET A 135 2.30 -1.24 1.12
C MET A 135 2.29 -2.06 2.41
N THR A 136 2.30 -3.38 2.28
CA THR A 136 2.37 -4.30 3.41
C THR A 136 3.70 -4.18 4.17
N ALA A 137 4.82 -4.07 3.44
CA ALA A 137 6.13 -3.88 4.04
C ALA A 137 6.20 -2.56 4.81
N LEU A 138 5.60 -1.47 4.30
CA LEU A 138 5.49 -0.20 5.02
C LEU A 138 4.73 -0.38 6.35
N CYS A 139 3.62 -1.11 6.37
CA CYS A 139 2.87 -1.39 7.59
C CYS A 139 3.64 -2.24 8.62
N GLU A 140 4.54 -3.13 8.17
CA GLU A 140 5.38 -3.97 9.05
C GLU A 140 6.69 -3.30 9.48
N LEU A 141 7.13 -2.26 8.76
CA LEU A 141 8.40 -1.56 8.96
C LEU A 141 8.17 -0.14 9.48
N ASP A 142 7.27 0.00 10.44
CA ASP A 142 7.01 1.22 11.20
C ASP A 142 6.58 2.43 10.35
N ASP A 143 5.85 2.20 9.26
CA ASP A 143 5.34 3.21 8.32
C ASP A 143 6.43 3.93 7.51
N TYR A 144 7.65 3.38 7.39
CA TYR A 144 8.69 3.93 6.52
C TYR A 144 9.65 2.89 5.95
N LEU A 145 10.32 3.26 4.86
CA LEU A 145 11.38 2.48 4.25
C LEU A 145 12.56 3.38 3.88
N TRP A 146 13.78 2.93 4.21
CA TRP A 146 14.98 3.53 3.63
C TRP A 146 15.08 3.12 2.16
N PHE A 147 15.53 4.04 1.32
CA PHE A 147 15.69 3.76 -0.10
C PHE A 147 16.68 2.60 -0.36
N ALA A 148 17.69 2.45 0.51
CA ALA A 148 18.61 1.32 0.48
C ALA A 148 17.91 -0.03 0.75
N GLU A 149 16.97 -0.10 1.70
CA GLU A 149 16.18 -1.31 2.00
C GLU A 149 15.34 -1.71 0.79
N LEU A 150 14.70 -0.72 0.16
CA LEU A 150 13.95 -0.93 -1.08
C LEU A 150 14.84 -1.51 -2.18
N LEU A 151 15.96 -0.84 -2.43
CA LEU A 151 16.84 -1.15 -3.55
C LEU A 151 17.54 -2.50 -3.40
N GLN A 152 17.93 -2.89 -2.18
CA GLN A 152 18.78 -4.07 -1.96
C GLN A 152 18.02 -5.32 -1.53
N VAL A 153 16.92 -5.15 -0.79
CA VAL A 153 16.21 -6.27 -0.15
C VAL A 153 14.83 -6.43 -0.76
N ILE A 154 13.99 -5.41 -0.63
CA ILE A 154 12.57 -5.49 -0.97
C ILE A 154 12.36 -5.73 -2.48
N SER A 155 13.07 -5.01 -3.35
CA SER A 155 12.90 -5.09 -4.81
C SER A 155 13.34 -6.41 -5.45
N ALA A 156 14.04 -7.26 -4.71
CA ALA A 156 14.48 -8.58 -5.16
C ALA A 156 13.44 -9.68 -4.88
N VAL A 157 12.37 -9.37 -4.15
CA VAL A 157 11.35 -10.35 -3.76
C VAL A 157 10.38 -10.58 -4.90
N THR A 158 10.14 -11.85 -5.24
CA THR A 158 9.13 -12.27 -6.22
C THR A 158 8.14 -13.29 -5.68
N THR A 159 8.30 -13.72 -4.42
CA THR A 159 7.44 -14.72 -3.76
C THR A 159 6.87 -14.20 -2.46
N THR A 160 5.70 -14.70 -2.06
CA THR A 160 5.15 -14.48 -0.71
C THR A 160 6.06 -15.03 0.38
N HIS A 161 6.74 -16.16 0.14
CA HIS A 161 7.72 -16.69 1.09
C HIS A 161 8.91 -15.75 1.27
N GLY A 162 9.47 -15.24 0.17
CA GLY A 162 10.57 -14.28 0.19
C GLY A 162 10.20 -12.93 0.82
N ALA A 163 8.92 -12.53 0.73
CA ALA A 163 8.41 -11.31 1.35
C ALA A 163 8.60 -11.29 2.86
N ARG A 164 8.28 -12.40 3.55
CA ARG A 164 8.45 -12.52 5.02
C ARG A 164 9.92 -12.37 5.41
N THR A 165 10.77 -13.18 4.80
CA THR A 165 12.22 -13.17 5.04
C THR A 165 12.83 -11.79 4.80
N ALA A 166 12.37 -11.08 3.77
CA ALA A 166 12.84 -9.74 3.46
C ALA A 166 12.48 -8.71 4.55
N VAL A 167 11.24 -8.71 5.02
CA VAL A 167 10.80 -7.79 6.09
C VAL A 167 11.48 -8.11 7.41
N GLU A 168 11.63 -9.38 7.76
CA GLU A 168 12.36 -9.80 8.96
C GLU A 168 13.83 -9.36 8.91
N LEU A 169 14.49 -9.54 7.76
CA LEU A 169 15.86 -9.10 7.53
C LEU A 169 16.00 -7.58 7.69
N VAL A 170 15.09 -6.79 7.12
CA VAL A 170 15.12 -5.33 7.26
C VAL A 170 14.92 -4.94 8.72
N SER A 171 13.90 -5.52 9.38
CA SER A 171 13.59 -5.25 10.79
C SER A 171 14.77 -5.58 11.70
N SER A 172 15.42 -6.74 11.54
CA SER A 172 16.60 -7.12 12.31
C SER A 172 17.80 -6.20 12.03
N SER A 173 17.97 -5.79 10.77
CA SER A 173 19.06 -4.91 10.38
C SER A 173 18.90 -3.49 10.93
N ARG A 174 17.68 -3.01 11.16
CA ARG A 174 17.49 -1.70 11.83
C ARG A 174 17.97 -1.72 13.29
N VAL A 175 17.86 -2.87 13.97
CA VAL A 175 18.37 -3.06 15.34
C VAL A 175 19.89 -3.26 15.34
N LYS A 176 20.41 -3.95 14.33
CA LYS A 176 21.82 -4.28 14.18
C LYS A 176 22.34 -3.85 12.80
N PRO A 177 22.60 -2.56 12.54
CA PRO A 177 22.88 -2.05 11.20
C PRO A 177 24.12 -2.64 10.53
N GLU A 178 25.10 -3.10 11.31
CA GLU A 178 26.29 -3.80 10.81
C GLU A 178 25.98 -5.18 10.23
N SER A 179 24.80 -5.74 10.52
CA SER A 179 24.32 -6.99 9.94
C SER A 179 23.55 -6.79 8.63
N TYR A 180 23.31 -5.54 8.24
CA TYR A 180 22.69 -5.23 6.96
C TYR A 180 23.54 -5.85 5.85
N PRO A 181 22.91 -6.62 4.92
CA PRO A 181 23.66 -7.37 3.92
C PRO A 181 24.62 -6.45 3.19
N ALA A 182 25.87 -6.91 3.04
CA ALA A 182 26.85 -6.24 2.21
C ALA A 182 26.21 -5.96 0.86
N LEU A 183 26.34 -4.71 0.40
CA LEU A 183 25.83 -4.21 -0.87
C LEU A 183 25.90 -5.31 -1.93
N ARG A 184 24.74 -5.81 -2.38
CA ARG A 184 24.73 -6.58 -3.63
C ARG A 184 25.29 -5.64 -4.67
N GLU A 185 26.27 -6.11 -5.44
CA GLU A 185 26.72 -5.35 -6.61
C GLU A 185 25.49 -5.11 -7.49
N LEU A 186 25.02 -3.86 -7.49
CA LEU A 186 23.97 -3.46 -8.39
C LEU A 186 24.49 -3.73 -9.80
N PRO A 187 23.71 -4.39 -10.66
CA PRO A 187 24.17 -4.77 -11.99
C PRO A 187 24.54 -3.49 -12.76
N ASP A 188 25.38 -3.59 -13.80
CA ASP A 188 25.87 -2.45 -14.62
C ASP A 188 24.77 -1.51 -15.16
N ILE A 189 23.51 -1.91 -15.04
CA ILE A 189 22.28 -1.16 -15.29
C ILE A 189 21.83 -0.30 -14.09
N LYS A 190 22.76 0.21 -13.25
CA LYS A 190 22.46 0.95 -11.99
C LYS A 190 21.35 2.00 -12.16
N GLY A 191 21.35 2.73 -13.27
CA GLY A 191 20.33 3.73 -13.57
C GLY A 191 18.91 3.17 -13.72
N ALA A 192 18.74 2.00 -14.35
CA ALA A 192 17.41 1.45 -14.61
C ALA A 192 16.74 0.89 -13.34
N ALA A 193 17.50 0.17 -12.51
CA ALA A 193 17.01 -0.33 -11.23
C ALA A 193 16.66 0.83 -10.28
N TYR A 194 17.57 1.81 -10.16
CA TYR A 194 17.35 3.00 -9.35
C TYR A 194 16.12 3.79 -9.82
N ASN A 195 15.95 3.99 -11.13
CA ASN A 195 14.78 4.68 -11.68
C ASN A 195 13.49 3.90 -11.42
N SER A 196 13.50 2.58 -11.59
CA SER A 196 12.32 1.75 -11.32
C SER A 196 11.90 1.84 -9.85
N MET A 197 12.85 1.79 -8.92
CA MET A 197 12.53 1.94 -7.48
C MET A 197 12.01 3.33 -7.12
N ASN A 198 12.51 4.38 -7.77
CA ASN A 198 11.93 5.72 -7.62
C ASN A 198 10.48 5.77 -8.11
N GLN A 199 10.18 5.14 -9.25
CA GLN A 199 8.82 5.11 -9.77
C GLN A 199 7.90 4.31 -8.88
N ILE A 200 8.34 3.17 -8.34
CA ILE A 200 7.52 2.39 -7.41
C ILE A 200 7.11 3.21 -6.18
N LEU A 201 8.04 3.96 -5.58
CA LEU A 201 7.72 4.86 -4.47
C LEU A 201 6.83 6.03 -4.93
N ASN A 202 7.03 6.53 -6.15
CA ASN A 202 6.14 7.55 -6.71
C ASN A 202 4.70 7.02 -6.90
N HIS A 203 4.55 5.78 -7.35
CA HIS A 203 3.24 5.17 -7.61
C HIS A 203 2.50 4.90 -6.31
N VAL A 204 3.11 4.20 -5.35
CA VAL A 204 2.50 3.99 -4.02
C VAL A 204 2.28 5.31 -3.30
N GLY A 205 3.17 6.28 -3.49
CA GLY A 205 3.04 7.65 -3.03
C GLY A 205 1.90 8.43 -3.68
N LEU A 206 1.23 7.89 -4.72
CA LEU A 206 0.30 8.61 -5.60
C LEU A 206 0.87 9.99 -5.99
N ALA A 207 2.11 9.98 -6.43
CA ALA A 207 2.92 11.16 -6.75
C ALA A 207 3.16 12.16 -5.60
N GLY A 208 3.25 11.68 -4.35
CA GLY A 208 3.63 12.49 -3.17
C GLY A 208 2.50 12.72 -2.17
N LEU A 209 1.30 12.24 -2.49
CA LEU A 209 0.10 12.36 -1.67
C LEU A 209 0.20 11.52 -0.38
N THR A 210 0.52 10.24 -0.50
CA THR A 210 0.47 9.28 0.62
C THR A 210 1.83 9.06 1.27
N LEU A 211 2.92 9.27 0.52
CA LEU A 211 4.30 9.16 0.98
C LEU A 211 5.01 10.50 0.96
N ALA A 212 5.82 10.77 1.98
CA ALA A 212 6.75 11.89 2.03
C ALA A 212 8.20 11.38 2.00
N SER A 213 9.02 11.95 1.12
CA SER A 213 10.46 11.65 1.12
C SER A 213 11.19 12.56 2.11
N GLU A 214 11.93 11.95 3.03
CA GLU A 214 12.70 12.62 4.07
C GLU A 214 14.18 12.31 3.92
N ARG A 215 15.03 13.26 4.32
CA ARG A 215 16.48 13.06 4.38
C ARG A 215 16.94 13.01 5.83
N GLU A 216 17.35 11.82 6.24
CA GLU A 216 17.93 11.57 7.56
C GLU A 216 19.22 10.76 7.43
N VAL A 217 20.06 10.79 8.47
CA VAL A 217 21.28 9.99 8.52
C VAL A 217 20.89 8.51 8.44
N SER A 218 21.29 7.85 7.36
CA SER A 218 21.05 6.42 7.17
C SER A 218 21.69 5.62 8.31
N PRO A 219 21.00 4.61 8.87
CA PRO A 219 21.61 3.68 9.82
C PRO A 219 22.66 2.79 9.14
N TYR A 220 22.62 2.69 7.80
CA TYR A 220 23.53 1.91 6.98
C TYR A 220 24.67 2.78 6.46
N SER A 221 25.91 2.39 6.75
CA SER A 221 27.10 3.13 6.37
C SER A 221 27.29 3.18 4.86
N GLY A 222 27.48 4.36 4.28
CA GLY A 222 27.70 4.56 2.85
C GLY A 222 26.44 4.55 1.98
N GLU A 223 25.25 4.38 2.57
CA GLU A 223 23.98 4.32 1.85
C GLU A 223 23.29 5.68 1.70
N PRO A 224 22.36 5.83 0.73
CA PRO A 224 21.57 7.04 0.58
C PRO A 224 20.82 7.44 1.86
N SER A 225 21.05 8.66 2.32
CA SER A 225 20.32 9.33 3.41
C SER A 225 18.89 9.74 2.99
N ARG A 226 18.11 8.80 2.48
CA ARG A 226 16.72 8.99 2.07
C ARG A 226 15.86 7.87 2.63
N ARG A 227 14.77 8.25 3.28
CA ARG A 227 13.65 7.36 3.57
C ARG A 227 12.36 7.95 3.02
N ASP A 228 11.40 7.08 2.77
CA ASP A 228 10.05 7.45 2.36
C ASP A 228 9.09 6.98 3.46
N VAL A 229 8.29 7.90 3.97
CA VAL A 229 7.44 7.74 5.16
C VAL A 229 5.98 7.88 4.78
N VAL A 230 5.12 7.01 5.30
CA VAL A 230 3.67 7.14 5.15
C VAL A 230 3.19 8.34 5.95
N ARG A 231 2.55 9.29 5.25
CA ARG A 231 1.92 10.45 5.87
C ARG A 231 0.82 10.00 6.83
N ALA A 232 0.72 10.67 7.99
CA ALA A 232 -0.15 10.26 9.08
C ALA A 232 -1.62 10.05 8.64
N SER A 233 -2.15 10.98 7.86
CA SER A 233 -3.53 10.95 7.34
C SER A 233 -3.85 9.75 6.43
N TYR A 234 -2.84 9.03 5.94
CA TYR A 234 -3.02 7.91 5.00
C TYR A 234 -2.65 6.55 5.59
N ARG A 235 -2.19 6.49 6.85
CA ARG A 235 -1.78 5.22 7.49
C ARG A 235 -2.92 4.23 7.63
N GLU A 236 -4.08 4.70 8.09
CA GLU A 236 -5.30 3.88 8.18
C GLU A 236 -5.65 3.29 6.81
N MET A 237 -5.61 4.13 5.77
CA MET A 237 -5.94 3.72 4.41
C MET A 237 -5.01 2.61 3.89
N LEU A 238 -3.69 2.71 4.11
CA LEU A 238 -2.76 1.65 3.74
C LEU A 238 -3.06 0.33 4.48
N ARG A 239 -3.44 0.40 5.76
CA ARG A 239 -3.84 -0.78 6.54
C ARG A 239 -5.13 -1.40 5.99
N LEU A 240 -6.11 -0.58 5.62
CA LEU A 240 -7.37 -1.04 5.04
C LEU A 240 -7.17 -1.68 3.66
N VAL A 241 -6.33 -1.10 2.80
CA VAL A 241 -6.00 -1.67 1.47
C VAL A 241 -5.26 -3.01 1.61
N THR A 242 -4.36 -3.13 2.58
CA THR A 242 -3.63 -4.38 2.83
C THR A 242 -4.44 -5.42 3.61
N GLY A 243 -5.53 -5.00 4.28
CA GLY A 243 -6.45 -5.86 5.04
C GLY A 243 -7.79 -6.16 4.34
N THR A 244 -8.04 -5.70 3.11
CA THR A 244 -9.38 -5.78 2.49
C THR A 244 -9.81 -7.18 2.04
N ARG A 245 -8.97 -8.22 2.23
CA ARG A 245 -9.41 -9.62 2.16
C ARG A 245 -10.53 -9.93 3.18
N ALA A 246 -10.57 -9.17 4.28
CA ALA A 246 -11.59 -9.24 5.32
C ALA A 246 -13.04 -9.09 4.82
N ALA A 247 -13.29 -8.34 3.74
CA ALA A 247 -14.67 -8.09 3.29
C ALA A 247 -15.35 -9.31 2.66
N LEU A 248 -14.57 -10.29 2.17
CA LEU A 248 -15.11 -11.46 1.47
C LEU A 248 -14.98 -12.75 2.30
N ASN A 249 -13.92 -12.91 3.09
CA ASN A 249 -13.73 -14.02 4.04
C ASN A 249 -12.94 -13.54 5.28
N PRO A 250 -13.60 -13.02 6.33
CA PRO A 250 -12.96 -12.54 7.55
C PRO A 250 -12.06 -13.57 8.24
N SER A 251 -12.35 -14.87 8.09
CA SER A 251 -11.59 -15.98 8.69
C SER A 251 -10.24 -16.26 8.02
N ASP A 252 -10.06 -15.82 6.77
CA ASP A 252 -8.81 -16.02 6.00
C ASP A 252 -7.87 -14.81 6.10
N ASP A 253 -8.33 -13.75 6.77
CA ASP A 253 -7.64 -12.46 6.84
C ASP A 253 -6.32 -12.53 7.64
N CYS A 254 -6.16 -13.58 8.46
CA CYS A 254 -5.01 -13.76 9.35
C CYS A 254 -4.49 -15.19 9.25
N ALA A 255 -3.80 -15.49 8.14
CA ALA A 255 -3.05 -16.73 7.94
C ALA A 255 -1.84 -16.81 8.92
N PRO A 256 -1.11 -17.95 9.00
CA PRO A 256 -0.64 -18.50 10.26
C PRO A 256 0.45 -17.73 11.02
N THR A 257 0.99 -16.61 10.53
CA THR A 257 2.00 -15.83 11.26
C THR A 257 1.47 -14.55 11.90
N GLY A 258 0.25 -14.10 11.55
CA GLY A 258 -0.32 -12.83 12.04
C GLY A 258 0.31 -11.56 11.44
N GLN A 259 1.22 -11.71 10.46
CA GLN A 259 1.83 -10.60 9.71
C GLN A 259 0.92 -10.13 8.57
N PHE A 260 0.98 -8.84 8.20
CA PHE A 260 0.29 -8.29 7.04
C PHE A 260 0.74 -8.97 5.74
N ILE A 261 1.97 -9.49 5.68
CA ILE A 261 2.53 -10.20 4.50
C ILE A 261 1.69 -11.43 4.14
N ASP A 262 1.05 -12.03 5.13
CA ASP A 262 0.17 -13.18 4.93
C ASP A 262 -1.15 -12.82 4.23
N ARG A 263 -1.46 -11.52 4.14
CA ARG A 263 -2.66 -10.98 3.50
C ARG A 263 -2.47 -10.63 2.03
N LEU A 264 -1.26 -10.78 1.50
CA LEU A 264 -1.01 -10.48 0.09
C LEU A 264 -1.99 -11.25 -0.79
N ALA A 265 -2.69 -10.51 -1.65
CA ALA A 265 -3.68 -11.07 -2.54
C ALA A 265 -3.02 -12.08 -3.48
N SER A 266 -3.65 -13.25 -3.63
CA SER A 266 -3.33 -14.16 -4.72
C SER A 266 -3.81 -13.55 -6.03
N VAL A 267 -2.89 -13.19 -6.91
CA VAL A 267 -3.26 -12.71 -8.24
C VAL A 267 -3.75 -13.91 -9.08
N PRO A 268 -4.92 -13.82 -9.72
CA PRO A 268 -5.38 -14.85 -10.66
C PRO A 268 -4.40 -15.05 -11.81
N GLY A 269 -4.41 -16.25 -12.40
CA GLY A 269 -3.73 -16.50 -13.66
C GLY A 269 -4.57 -15.99 -14.82
N PHE A 270 -3.97 -15.21 -15.73
CA PHE A 270 -4.66 -14.66 -16.90
C PHE A 270 -4.12 -15.26 -18.19
N THR A 271 -5.03 -15.67 -19.08
CA THR A 271 -4.70 -16.07 -20.46
C THR A 271 -5.19 -15.06 -21.49
N ASP A 272 -6.10 -14.18 -21.09
CA ASP A 272 -6.69 -13.13 -21.91
C ASP A 272 -6.25 -11.74 -21.41
N GLU A 273 -6.05 -10.81 -22.35
CA GLU A 273 -5.58 -9.45 -22.07
C GLU A 273 -6.70 -8.58 -21.48
N VAL A 274 -7.95 -8.78 -21.93
CA VAL A 274 -9.11 -8.06 -21.41
C VAL A 274 -9.41 -8.51 -19.98
N ASP A 275 -9.45 -9.83 -19.72
CA ASP A 275 -9.65 -10.37 -18.36
C ASP A 275 -8.61 -9.81 -17.37
N TYR A 276 -7.35 -9.69 -17.81
CA TYR A 276 -6.28 -9.09 -17.02
C TYR A 276 -6.58 -7.63 -16.64
N PHE A 277 -6.97 -6.80 -17.61
CA PHE A 277 -7.26 -5.39 -17.36
C PHE A 277 -8.58 -5.17 -16.63
N GLU A 278 -9.58 -6.02 -16.83
CA GLU A 278 -10.83 -6.01 -16.08
C GLU A 278 -10.60 -6.33 -14.60
N TYR A 279 -9.74 -7.31 -14.29
CA TYR A 279 -9.31 -7.56 -12.91
C TYR A 279 -8.57 -6.37 -12.30
N LEU A 280 -7.56 -5.86 -13.02
CA LEU A 280 -6.69 -4.80 -12.53
C LEU A 280 -7.51 -3.53 -12.24
N GLY A 281 -8.41 -3.16 -13.16
CA GLY A 281 -9.25 -1.98 -13.10
C GLY A 281 -10.66 -2.18 -12.55
N ALA A 282 -10.95 -3.32 -11.89
CA ALA A 282 -12.28 -3.58 -11.33
C ALA A 282 -12.70 -2.48 -10.34
N ALA A 283 -14.01 -2.28 -10.16
CA ALA A 283 -14.52 -1.28 -9.24
C ALA A 283 -13.96 -1.49 -7.82
N VAL A 284 -13.72 -0.38 -7.12
CA VAL A 284 -13.27 -0.34 -5.73
C VAL A 284 -14.49 -0.04 -4.87
N PRO A 285 -14.80 -0.88 -3.86
CA PRO A 285 -15.87 -0.59 -2.90
C PRO A 285 -15.61 0.73 -2.15
N PRO A 286 -16.64 1.46 -1.69
CA PRO A 286 -16.44 2.67 -0.89
C PRO A 286 -15.61 2.39 0.38
N ILE A 287 -14.69 3.31 0.74
CA ILE A 287 -13.84 3.16 1.94
C ILE A 287 -14.67 2.95 3.22
N GLY A 288 -15.86 3.56 3.30
CA GLY A 288 -16.77 3.40 4.43
C GLY A 288 -17.22 1.95 4.67
N GLN A 289 -17.31 1.12 3.61
CA GLN A 289 -17.62 -0.30 3.78
C GLN A 289 -16.45 -1.06 4.41
N ALA A 290 -15.21 -0.78 3.99
CA ALA A 290 -14.01 -1.36 4.59
C ALA A 290 -13.85 -0.94 6.06
N ARG A 291 -14.08 0.35 6.36
CA ARG A 291 -14.09 0.88 7.73
C ARG A 291 -15.16 0.21 8.60
N SER A 292 -16.39 0.08 8.09
CA SER A 292 -17.49 -0.53 8.85
C SER A 292 -17.23 -2.00 9.17
N ALA A 293 -16.64 -2.75 8.23
CA ALA A 293 -16.26 -4.14 8.46
C ALA A 293 -15.20 -4.28 9.57
N LEU A 294 -14.25 -3.33 9.65
CA LEU A 294 -13.24 -3.31 10.71
C LEU A 294 -13.80 -2.83 12.05
N ALA A 295 -14.57 -1.75 12.05
CA ALA A 295 -15.11 -1.12 13.26
C ALA A 295 -16.03 -2.04 14.06
N ALA A 296 -16.67 -3.01 13.41
CA ALA A 296 -17.46 -4.04 14.07
C ALA A 296 -16.61 -4.97 14.97
N GLU A 297 -15.31 -5.10 14.69
CA GLU A 297 -14.39 -5.96 15.44
C GLU A 297 -13.39 -5.14 16.27
N LEU A 298 -12.86 -4.04 15.72
CA LEU A 298 -11.88 -3.15 16.34
C LEU A 298 -12.39 -1.71 16.33
N PRO A 299 -13.02 -1.22 17.41
CA PRO A 299 -13.44 0.17 17.46
C PRO A 299 -12.23 1.11 17.42
N GLU A 300 -12.36 2.24 16.73
CA GLU A 300 -11.32 3.27 16.64
C GLU A 300 -11.84 4.65 17.06
N VAL A 301 -10.97 5.44 17.68
CA VAL A 301 -11.24 6.82 18.09
C VAL A 301 -10.18 7.74 17.49
N LEU A 302 -10.61 8.89 17.00
CA LEU A 302 -9.72 9.88 16.41
C LEU A 302 -9.03 10.71 17.51
N PHE A 303 -7.69 10.68 17.54
CA PHE A 303 -6.86 11.54 18.39
C PHE A 303 -6.06 12.52 17.52
N GLY A 304 -6.63 13.70 17.25
CA GLY A 304 -6.06 14.66 16.32
C GLY A 304 -6.27 14.20 14.87
N ASP A 305 -5.17 13.90 14.18
CA ASP A 305 -5.13 13.37 12.81
C ASP A 305 -4.84 11.86 12.75
N GLU A 306 -4.74 11.19 13.90
CA GLU A 306 -4.42 9.77 14.03
C GLU A 306 -5.64 8.97 14.50
N SER A 307 -6.06 7.97 13.73
CA SER A 307 -7.01 6.96 14.19
C SER A 307 -6.32 5.98 15.14
N VAL A 308 -6.89 5.78 16.33
CA VAL A 308 -6.34 4.96 17.41
C VAL A 308 -7.32 3.86 17.78
N SER A 309 -6.91 2.60 17.68
CA SER A 309 -7.78 1.47 18.00
C SER A 309 -7.95 1.31 19.51
N VAL A 310 -9.17 0.98 19.93
CA VAL A 310 -9.56 0.83 21.33
C VAL A 310 -9.76 -0.65 21.62
N LEU A 311 -8.98 -1.16 22.58
CA LEU A 311 -9.06 -2.55 23.01
C LEU A 311 -9.67 -2.64 24.39
N THR A 312 -10.63 -3.55 24.55
CA THR A 312 -11.32 -3.82 25.82
C THR A 312 -10.87 -5.16 26.37
N GLU A 313 -10.40 -5.18 27.61
CA GLU A 313 -9.99 -6.41 28.31
C GLU A 313 -11.18 -7.37 28.45
N GLN A 314 -10.92 -8.68 28.31
CA GLN A 314 -11.91 -9.76 28.28
C GLN A 314 -12.84 -9.77 27.05
N VAL A 315 -12.80 -8.74 26.20
CA VAL A 315 -13.51 -8.70 24.91
C VAL A 315 -12.52 -8.90 23.77
N HIS A 316 -11.51 -8.01 23.70
CA HIS A 316 -10.50 -8.01 22.65
C HIS A 316 -9.20 -8.71 23.08
N TYR A 317 -8.88 -8.72 24.38
CA TYR A 317 -7.62 -9.28 24.87
C TYR A 317 -7.62 -9.68 26.36
N GLU A 318 -6.64 -10.50 26.73
CA GLU A 318 -6.19 -10.79 28.08
C GLU A 318 -4.82 -10.14 28.33
N ARG A 319 -4.53 -9.75 29.58
CA ARG A 319 -3.24 -9.16 29.94
C ARG A 319 -2.13 -10.19 29.97
N THR A 320 -0.96 -9.82 29.47
CA THR A 320 0.27 -10.62 29.60
C THR A 320 1.39 -9.80 30.24
N HIS A 321 2.50 -10.45 30.57
CA HIS A 321 3.66 -9.76 31.14
C HIS A 321 4.36 -8.91 30.06
N GLY A 322 4.02 -7.62 29.99
CA GLY A 322 4.60 -6.66 29.04
C GLY A 322 3.78 -6.45 27.76
N GLY A 323 2.52 -6.90 27.74
CA GLY A 323 1.71 -6.85 26.54
C GLY A 323 0.26 -7.29 26.74
N VAL A 324 -0.36 -7.69 25.63
CA VAL A 324 -1.71 -8.23 25.59
C VAL A 324 -1.77 -9.45 24.68
N ARG A 325 -2.72 -10.35 24.92
CA ARG A 325 -2.98 -11.55 24.13
C ARG A 325 -4.43 -11.58 23.68
N GLY A 326 -4.71 -12.01 22.45
CA GLY A 326 -6.10 -12.08 21.97
C GLY A 326 -6.24 -12.95 20.73
N ASP A 327 -7.44 -12.92 20.15
CA ASP A 327 -7.77 -13.73 18.98
C ASP A 327 -6.91 -13.34 17.77
N LEU A 328 -6.55 -14.35 16.98
CA LEU A 328 -5.85 -14.17 15.73
C LEU A 328 -6.65 -13.34 14.75
N SER A 329 -7.99 -13.47 14.64
CA SER A 329 -8.80 -12.68 13.70
C SER A 329 -8.78 -11.18 13.99
N LEU A 330 -8.53 -10.83 15.26
CA LEU A 330 -8.61 -9.48 15.78
C LEU A 330 -7.23 -8.81 15.85
N LEU A 331 -6.35 -9.34 16.70
CA LEU A 331 -5.10 -8.65 17.03
C LEU A 331 -4.06 -8.69 15.90
N CYS A 332 -4.19 -9.62 14.95
CA CYS A 332 -3.37 -9.60 13.74
C CYS A 332 -3.55 -8.31 12.92
N ARG A 333 -4.72 -7.68 12.98
CA ARG A 333 -5.08 -6.51 12.14
C ARG A 333 -4.34 -5.26 12.58
N LEU A 334 -3.76 -5.28 13.77
CA LEU A 334 -2.95 -4.20 14.29
C LEU A 334 -1.55 -4.23 13.65
N SER A 335 -1.13 -3.09 13.10
CA SER A 335 0.21 -2.92 12.53
C SER A 335 1.24 -2.64 13.61
N ARG A 336 2.52 -2.93 13.31
CA ARG A 336 3.61 -2.40 14.11
C ARG A 336 3.52 -0.88 14.14
N ASN A 337 3.92 -0.30 15.27
CA ASN A 337 3.83 1.13 15.58
C ASN A 337 2.40 1.70 15.66
N GLN A 338 1.35 0.91 15.44
CA GLN A 338 -0.03 1.34 15.60
C GLN A 338 -0.29 1.72 17.05
N ARG A 339 -0.89 2.89 17.24
CA ARG A 339 -1.28 3.38 18.55
C ARG A 339 -2.58 2.71 18.98
N LEU A 340 -2.64 2.34 20.26
CA LEU A 340 -3.75 1.65 20.89
C LEU A 340 -4.15 2.38 22.19
N VAL A 341 -5.42 2.28 22.54
CA VAL A 341 -5.90 2.50 23.90
C VAL A 341 -6.34 1.17 24.50
N LEU A 342 -5.98 0.91 25.75
CA LEU A 342 -6.31 -0.33 26.45
C LEU A 342 -7.25 -0.01 27.61
N SER A 343 -8.39 -0.67 27.72
CA SER A 343 -9.38 -0.38 28.78
C SER A 343 -8.85 -0.53 30.21
N HIS A 344 -7.77 -1.30 30.40
CA HIS A 344 -7.14 -1.47 31.71
C HIS A 344 -6.19 -0.34 32.13
N ASP A 345 -5.77 0.51 31.21
CA ASP A 345 -4.88 1.64 31.48
C ASP A 345 -5.49 2.91 30.91
N ARG A 346 -6.02 3.73 31.80
CA ARG A 346 -6.72 4.97 31.48
C ARG A 346 -5.79 6.19 31.46
N GLU A 347 -4.50 6.00 31.70
CA GLU A 347 -3.52 7.09 31.77
C GLU A 347 -2.67 7.17 30.49
N TRP A 348 -2.42 6.03 29.84
CA TRP A 348 -1.49 5.93 28.73
C TRP A 348 -2.09 5.26 27.50
N THR A 349 -1.72 5.80 26.35
CA THR A 349 -1.81 5.08 25.08
C THR A 349 -0.56 4.23 24.87
N TYR A 350 -0.72 3.18 24.07
CA TYR A 350 0.33 2.20 23.78
C TYR A 350 0.64 2.15 22.29
N ARG A 351 1.82 1.70 21.91
CA ARG A 351 2.17 1.34 20.53
C ARG A 351 2.48 -0.14 20.45
N VAL A 352 2.03 -0.77 19.38
CA VAL A 352 2.42 -2.15 19.05
C VAL A 352 3.90 -2.16 18.71
N ARG A 353 4.70 -2.82 19.53
CA ARG A 353 6.13 -3.01 19.28
C ARG A 353 6.37 -4.26 18.44
N ASP A 354 5.71 -5.35 18.80
CA ASP A 354 5.85 -6.62 18.12
C ASP A 354 4.58 -7.45 18.27
N LYS A 355 4.43 -8.45 17.39
CA LYS A 355 3.32 -9.40 17.39
C LYS A 355 3.82 -10.80 17.07
N ILE A 356 3.45 -11.78 17.88
CA ILE A 356 3.91 -13.16 17.76
C ILE A 356 2.70 -14.08 17.89
N ARG A 357 2.53 -15.02 16.96
CA ARG A 357 1.52 -16.07 17.14
C ARG A 357 1.98 -17.05 18.22
N ASN A 358 1.10 -17.36 19.15
CA ASN A 358 1.35 -18.32 20.22
C ASN A 358 0.88 -19.74 19.84
N ASP A 359 1.35 -20.74 20.59
CA ASP A 359 1.03 -22.15 20.36
C ASP A 359 -0.47 -22.47 20.51
N SER A 360 -1.20 -21.65 21.27
CA SER A 360 -2.66 -21.74 21.41
C SER A 360 -3.44 -21.19 20.20
N GLY A 361 -2.74 -20.66 19.20
CA GLY A 361 -3.35 -20.18 17.96
C GLY A 361 -3.74 -18.71 17.96
N GLY A 362 -3.62 -18.00 19.09
CA GLY A 362 -3.85 -16.55 19.23
C GLY A 362 -2.59 -15.70 18.99
N VAL A 363 -2.67 -14.40 19.24
CA VAL A 363 -1.58 -13.44 19.02
C VAL A 363 -1.19 -12.75 20.32
N ASP A 364 0.11 -12.73 20.61
CA ASP A 364 0.74 -11.99 21.69
C ASP A 364 1.32 -10.69 21.14
N LEU A 365 0.81 -9.55 21.61
CA LEU A 365 1.31 -8.22 21.29
C LEU A 365 2.24 -7.73 22.37
N SER A 366 3.47 -7.38 21.99
CA SER A 366 4.37 -6.61 22.84
C SER A 366 4.06 -5.12 22.68
N LEU A 367 3.88 -4.42 23.79
CA LEU A 367 3.46 -3.01 23.77
C LEU A 367 4.51 -2.08 24.39
N ALA A 368 4.61 -0.88 23.86
CA ALA A 368 5.40 0.20 24.44
C ALA A 368 4.48 1.38 24.81
N ARG A 369 4.65 1.95 26.00
CA ARG A 369 3.94 3.18 26.38
C ARG A 369 4.28 4.29 25.38
N SER A 370 3.26 5.05 24.98
CA SER A 370 3.38 6.11 23.98
C SER A 370 3.10 7.48 24.59
N LYS A 371 1.90 8.04 24.37
CA LYS A 371 1.52 9.36 24.90
C LYS A 371 0.49 9.22 26.03
N PRO A 372 0.39 10.19 26.95
CA PRO A 372 -0.71 10.24 27.92
C PRO A 372 -2.07 10.29 27.20
N LEU A 373 -3.08 9.72 27.85
CA LEU A 373 -4.47 9.77 27.41
C LEU A 373 -5.11 11.03 28.02
N ILE A 374 -5.35 12.05 27.19
CA ILE A 374 -5.79 13.39 27.65
C ILE A 374 -7.32 13.53 27.57
N ASP A 375 -7.96 12.72 26.70
CA ASP A 375 -9.38 12.83 26.32
C ASP A 375 -10.14 11.53 26.63
N LEU A 376 -10.05 11.06 27.88
CA LEU A 376 -10.61 9.77 28.31
C LEU A 376 -12.13 9.65 28.04
N GLU A 377 -12.87 10.76 28.14
CA GLU A 377 -14.32 10.81 27.92
C GLU A 377 -14.75 10.32 26.53
N TYR A 378 -13.91 10.50 25.50
CA TYR A 378 -14.20 10.04 24.13
C TYR A 378 -13.96 8.54 23.96
N VAL A 379 -13.23 7.90 24.87
CA VAL A 379 -12.87 6.48 24.78
C VAL A 379 -13.76 5.62 25.68
N ILE A 380 -14.25 6.16 26.79
CA ILE A 380 -15.11 5.43 27.74
C ILE A 380 -16.27 4.69 27.08
N PRO A 381 -17.02 5.26 26.10
CA PRO A 381 -18.12 4.55 25.45
C PRO A 381 -17.71 3.24 24.76
N TYR A 382 -16.43 3.09 24.41
CA TYR A 382 -15.88 1.93 23.72
C TYR A 382 -15.29 0.89 24.69
N PHE A 383 -15.18 1.20 25.99
CA PHE A 383 -14.66 0.27 27.01
C PHE A 383 -15.74 -0.64 27.60
N SER A 384 -16.99 -0.45 27.20
CA SER A 384 -18.15 -1.16 27.75
C SER A 384 -18.86 -1.94 26.67
N ASP A 385 -18.88 -3.27 26.82
CA ASP A 385 -20.16 -3.95 26.72
C ASP A 385 -20.94 -3.51 27.97
N GLU A 386 -22.08 -2.86 27.80
CA GLU A 386 -23.10 -2.96 28.83
C GLU A 386 -23.38 -4.46 28.98
N VAL A 387 -22.89 -5.06 30.07
CA VAL A 387 -23.48 -6.26 30.64
C VAL A 387 -24.90 -5.87 31.03
N SER A 388 -25.80 -5.90 30.04
CA SER A 388 -27.23 -5.86 30.25
C SER A 388 -27.67 -7.28 30.57
N ASP A 389 -27.36 -7.72 31.79
CA ASP A 389 -28.02 -8.88 32.37
C ASP A 389 -28.24 -8.67 33.88
N ALA A 390 -29.54 -8.64 34.21
CA ALA A 390 -30.22 -8.67 35.52
C ALA A 390 -30.46 -7.34 36.28
#